data_AF-A0A411DIZ7-F1
#
_entry.id   AF-A0A411DIZ7-F1
#
_cell.length_a   1.000
_cell.length_b   1.000
_cell.length_c   1.000
_cell.angle_alpha   90.00
_cell.angle_beta   90.00
_cell.angle_gamma   90.00
#
_symmetry.space_group_name_H-M   'P 1'
#
loop_
_entity.id
_entity.type
_entity.pdbx_description
1 polymer ?
#
loop_
_entity_poly.entity_id
_entity_poly.type
_entity_poly.pdbx_seq_one_letter_code
_entity_poly.pdbx_strand_id
1 'polypeptide(L)' 'MEIFEILIKGIIINFFGVNTRYYFFKFFNKDLKKKDFESNQEDIGGAFSQGFYNFFVGIIVSGIFFFSIAYIMYKLEIL' A
#
# COMPACT_ATOMS: atom_id res chain seq x y z
N MET A 1 16.20 14.53 -3.74
CA MET A 1 15.21 13.46 -3.92
C MET A 1 15.62 12.34 -2.99
N GLU A 2 14.98 12.29 -1.83
CA GLU A 2 15.53 11.67 -0.62
C GLU A 2 15.02 10.23 -0.44
N ILE A 3 15.79 9.39 0.23
CA ILE A 3 15.44 7.99 0.58
C ILE A 3 14.05 7.89 1.21
N PHE A 4 13.67 8.91 2.00
CA PHE A 4 12.36 9.06 2.60
C PHE A 4 11.21 9.05 1.58
N GLU A 5 11.37 9.77 0.47
CA GLU A 5 10.36 9.82 -0.59
C GLU A 5 10.21 8.46 -1.29
N ILE A 6 11.32 7.76 -1.51
CA ILE A 6 11.33 6.41 -2.09
C ILE A 6 10.59 5.43 -1.17
N LEU A 7 10.87 5.48 0.14
CA LEU A 7 10.20 4.64 1.13
C LEU A 7 8.70 4.90 1.17
N ILE A 8 8.28 6.17 1.27
CA ILE A 8 6.86 6.51 1.35
C ILE A 8 6.16 6.21 0.04
N LYS A 9 6.62 6.76 -1.08
CA LYS A 9 5.91 6.66 -2.35
C LYS A 9 6.03 5.26 -2.95
N GLY A 10 7.23 4.67 -2.91
CA GLY A 10 7.50 3.35 -3.46
C GLY A 10 6.92 2.23 -2.61
N ILE A 11 7.29 2.17 -1.33
CA ILE A 11 6.94 1.03 -0.47
C ILE A 11 5.56 1.22 0.16
N ILE A 12 5.33 2.32 0.88
CA ILE A 12 4.08 2.49 1.63
C ILE A 12 2.90 2.65 0.66
N ILE A 13 2.97 3.62 -0.26
CA ILE A 13 1.85 3.97 -1.14
C ILE A 13 1.71 2.95 -2.28
N ASN A 14 2.73 2.78 -3.11
CA ASN A 14 2.62 1.97 -4.33
C ASN A 14 2.68 0.45 -4.06
N PHE A 15 3.50 -0.01 -3.12
CA PHE A 15 3.60 -1.43 -2.83
C PHE A 15 2.51 -1.89 -1.85
N PHE A 16 2.44 -1.35 -0.64
CA PHE A 16 1.43 -1.82 0.33
C PHE A 16 0.03 -1.27 0.02
N GLY A 17 -0.09 0.04 -0.21
CA GLY A 17 -1.38 0.70 -0.41
C GLY A 17 -2.13 0.20 -1.64
N VAL A 18 -1.56 0.42 -2.83
CA VAL A 18 -2.19 0.07 -4.11
C VAL A 18 -2.46 -1.43 -4.19
N ASN A 19 -1.47 -2.30 -3.89
CA ASN A 19 -1.69 -3.75 -4.02
C ASN A 19 -2.76 -4.24 -3.06
N THR A 20 -2.77 -3.78 -1.80
CA THR A 20 -3.77 -4.26 -0.84
C THR A 20 -5.17 -3.86 -1.25
N ARG A 21 -5.37 -2.58 -1.64
CA ARG A 21 -6.68 -2.13 -2.13
C ARG A 21 -7.08 -2.90 -3.37
N TYR A 22 -6.17 -3.04 -4.33
CA TYR A 22 -6.42 -3.80 -5.56
C TYR A 22 -6.90 -5.22 -5.27
N TYR A 23 -6.15 -6.00 -4.47
CA TYR A 23 -6.52 -7.38 -4.19
C TYR A 23 -7.78 -7.49 -3.34
N PHE A 24 -7.98 -6.58 -2.39
CA PHE A 24 -9.20 -6.53 -1.58
C PHE A 24 -10.44 -6.31 -2.46
N PHE A 25 -10.43 -5.31 -3.35
CA PHE A 25 -11.59 -5.05 -4.20
C PHE A 25 -11.74 -6.05 -5.34
N LYS A 26 -10.62 -6.57 -5.89
CA LYS A 26 -10.64 -7.61 -6.92
C LYS A 26 -11.29 -8.90 -6.45
N PHE A 27 -11.26 -9.18 -5.15
CA PHE A 27 -11.98 -10.29 -4.55
C PHE A 27 -13.49 -10.21 -4.82
N PHE A 28 -14.06 -9.00 -4.81
CA PHE A 28 -15.49 -8.77 -5.03
C PHE A 28 -15.84 -8.47 -6.48
N ASN A 29 -14.93 -7.83 -7.24
CA ASN A 29 -15.14 -7.52 -8.64
C ASN A 29 -13.91 -7.87 -9.48
N LYS A 30 -14.04 -8.92 -10.29
CA LYS A 30 -12.93 -9.47 -11.09
C LYS A 30 -12.51 -8.59 -12.27
N ASP A 31 -13.36 -7.66 -12.70
CA ASP A 31 -13.09 -6.78 -13.85
C ASP A 31 -12.18 -5.59 -13.49
N LEU A 32 -11.96 -5.36 -12.19
CA LEU A 32 -11.09 -4.30 -11.69
C LEU A 32 -9.64 -4.55 -12.10
N LYS A 33 -9.02 -3.49 -12.64
CA LYS A 33 -7.60 -3.46 -13.03
C LYS A 33 -6.82 -2.71 -11.96
N LYS A 34 -5.54 -3.07 -11.80
CA LYS A 34 -4.68 -2.45 -10.80
C LYS A 34 -4.54 -0.94 -11.01
N LYS A 35 -4.51 -0.50 -12.27
CA LYS A 35 -4.49 0.91 -12.68
C LYS A 35 -5.65 1.73 -12.12
N ASP A 36 -6.78 1.11 -11.77
CA ASP A 36 -7.96 1.80 -11.23
C ASP A 36 -7.72 2.29 -9.78
N PHE A 37 -6.64 1.80 -9.15
CA PHE A 37 -6.18 2.17 -7.81
C PHE A 37 -4.90 3.01 -7.84
N GLU A 38 -4.30 3.19 -9.01
CA GLU A 38 -3.15 4.05 -9.21
C GLU A 38 -3.61 5.51 -9.38
N SER A 39 -2.76 6.46 -9.02
CA SER A 39 -3.07 7.88 -9.18
C SER A 39 -2.94 8.26 -10.66
N ASN A 40 -4.08 8.39 -11.37
CA ASN A 40 -4.10 8.92 -12.73
C ASN A 40 -4.00 10.45 -12.70
N GLN A 41 -3.03 11.02 -13.41
CA GLN A 41 -2.69 12.45 -13.35
C GLN A 41 -3.71 13.37 -14.06
N GLU A 42 -4.69 12.81 -14.78
CA GLU A 42 -5.64 13.60 -15.58
C GLU A 42 -6.73 14.29 -14.73
N ASP A 43 -7.10 13.72 -13.58
CA ASP A 43 -8.02 14.33 -12.62
C ASP A 43 -7.30 14.56 -11.29
N ILE A 44 -7.02 15.83 -10.96
CA ILE A 44 -6.30 16.23 -9.74
C ILE A 44 -7.06 15.79 -8.48
N GLY A 45 -8.39 15.89 -8.47
CA GLY A 45 -9.21 15.50 -7.33
C GLY A 45 -9.18 13.99 -7.11
N GLY A 46 -9.38 13.23 -8.20
CA GLY A 46 -9.24 11.78 -8.21
C GLY A 46 -7.84 11.31 -7.81
N ALA A 47 -6.79 11.94 -8.33
CA ALA A 47 -5.40 11.61 -8.05
C ALA A 47 -5.06 11.80 -6.56
N PHE A 48 -5.46 12.93 -5.98
CA PHE A 48 -5.26 13.20 -4.56
C PHE A 48 -6.00 12.17 -3.69
N SER A 49 -7.28 11.92 -4.00
CA SER A 49 -8.10 10.96 -3.26
C SER A 49 -7.50 9.55 -3.29
N GLN A 50 -7.07 9.08 -4.47
CA GLN A 50 -6.41 7.78 -4.62
C GLN A 50 -5.11 7.72 -3.84
N GLY A 51 -4.27 8.75 -3.94
CA GLY A 51 -3.02 8.86 -3.19
C GLY A 51 -3.24 8.80 -1.68
N PHE A 52 -4.25 9.53 -1.18
CA PHE A 52 -4.63 9.54 0.23
C PHE A 52 -5.08 8.16 0.71
N TYR A 53 -6.01 7.50 0.02
CA TYR A 53 -6.45 6.16 0.39
C TYR A 53 -5.32 5.13 0.33
N ASN A 54 -4.47 5.19 -0.69
CA ASN A 54 -3.31 4.31 -0.82
C ASN A 54 -2.33 4.52 0.33
N PHE A 55 -2.09 5.76 0.74
CA PHE A 55 -1.21 6.07 1.87
C PHE A 55 -1.73 5.50 3.20
N PHE A 56 -3.01 5.73 3.53
CA PHE A 56 -3.60 5.24 4.76
C PHE A 56 -3.62 3.70 4.83
N VAL A 57 -4.07 3.05 3.77
CA VAL A 57 -4.05 1.58 3.71
C VAL A 57 -2.61 1.07 3.75
N GLY A 58 -1.69 1.74 3.05
CA GLY A 58 -0.27 1.40 3.03
C GLY A 58 0.34 1.40 4.43
N ILE A 59 0.10 2.45 5.22
CA ILE A 59 0.59 2.53 6.61
C ILE A 59 0.07 1.37 7.44
N ILE A 60 -1.25 1.15 7.43
CA ILE A 60 -1.88 0.11 8.26
C ILE A 60 -1.31 -1.27 7.91
N VAL A 61 -1.28 -1.61 6.61
CA VAL A 61 -0.83 -2.92 6.16
C VAL A 61 0.66 -3.10 6.38
N SER A 62 1.47 -2.08 6.13
CA SER A 62 2.92 -2.15 6.39
C SER A 62 3.21 -2.34 7.89
N GLY A 63 2.46 -1.67 8.78
CA GLY A 63 2.56 -1.87 10.21
C GLY A 63 2.22 -3.30 10.63
N ILE A 64 1.11 -3.86 10.14
CA ILE A 64 0.74 -5.26 10.39
C ILE A 64 1.83 -6.21 9.86
N PHE A 65 2.36 -5.95 8.67
CA PHE A 65 3.40 -6.77 8.06
C PHE A 65 4.69 -6.79 8.89
N PHE A 66 5.21 -5.62 9.27
CA PHE A 66 6.44 -5.54 10.07
C PHE A 66 6.23 -6.09 11.48
N PHE A 67 5.06 -5.85 12.09
CA PHE A 67 4.72 -6.45 13.38
C PHE A 67 4.68 -7.98 13.29
N SER A 68 4.09 -8.53 12.21
CA SER A 68 4.03 -9.98 11.98
C SER A 68 5.41 -10.58 11.79
N ILE A 69 6.29 -9.93 11.04
CA ILE A 69 7.69 -10.35 10.89
C ILE A 69 8.40 -10.34 12.24
N ALA A 70 8.30 -9.24 12.99
CA ALA A 70 8.95 -9.12 14.30
C ALA A 70 8.45 -10.20 15.27
N TYR A 71 7.15 -10.47 15.27
CA TYR A 71 6.55 -11.53 16.08
C TYR A 71 7.06 -12.93 15.71
N ILE A 72 7.18 -13.23 14.41
CA ILE A 72 7.72 -14.50 13.93
C ILE A 72 9.19 -14.63 14.34
N MET A 73 10.01 -13.58 14.15
CA MET A 73 11.42 -13.59 14.53
C MET A 73 11.59 -13.83 16.03
N TYR A 74 10.78 -13.17 16.86
CA TYR A 74 10.75 -13.38 18.30
C TYR A 74 10.37 -14.83 18.66
N LYS A 75 9.37 -15.41 17.97
CA LYS A 75 8.97 -16.81 18.18
C LYS A 75 10.02 -17.83 17.75
N LEU A 76 10.88 -17.47 16.80
CA LEU A 76 11.98 -18.31 16.33
C LEU A 76 13.28 -18.10 17.12
N GLU A 77 13.28 -17.27 18.16
CA GLU A 77 14.46 -16.91 18.97
C GLU A 77 15.60 -16.30 18.12
N ILE A 78 15.25 -15.66 16.99
CA ILE A 78 16.18 -14.93 16.12
C ILE A 78 16.36 -13.48 16.59
N LEU A 79 15.35 -12.94 17.29
CA LEU A 79 15.29 -11.60 17.84
C LEU A 79 14.98 -11.64 19.34
#